data_AF-R4X3Y7-F1
#
_entry.id   AF-R4X3Y7-F1
#
_cell.length_a   1.000
_cell.length_b   1.000
_cell.length_c   1.000
_cell.angle_alpha   90.00
_cell.angle_beta   90.00
_cell.angle_gamma   90.00
#
_symmetry.space_group_name_H-M   'P 1'
#
loop_
_entity.id
_entity.type
_entity.pdbx_description
1 polymer ?
#
loop_
_entity_poly.entity_id
_entity_poly.type
_entity_poly.pdbx_seq_one_letter_code
_entity_poly.pdbx_strand_id
1 'polypeptide(L)'
;MKIDHNETGTISNSADNAIPPDHLRFQLPYLHLTRAFGNDWFALKAEEFARFFGTPTFLLSQTLIVVVWIGLNVARVIHFDPYPFVLLNLAFSLQSAYAAPMILLAQTRQADRDKAFSDADARHRDALAMAATRRDKALAHQAEQIRALLQQNTELTALTRELAEQIAALTQGVHEKLMRERHVKAFSQT
;
A
#
# COMPACT_ATOMS: atom_id res chain seq x y z
N MET A 1 59.31 -16.87 10.03
CA MET A 1 58.04 -17.04 10.75
C MET A 1 57.29 -15.73 10.66
N LYS A 2 56.44 -15.58 9.64
CA LYS A 2 55.61 -14.40 9.40
C LYS A 2 54.20 -14.97 9.23
N ILE A 3 53.34 -14.62 10.16
CA ILE A 3 51.99 -15.15 10.34
C ILE A 3 51.13 -14.68 9.17
N ASP A 4 50.47 -15.61 8.49
CA ASP A 4 49.43 -15.35 7.50
C ASP A 4 48.16 -14.90 8.21
N HIS A 5 47.68 -13.70 7.92
CA HIS A 5 46.32 -13.26 8.27
C HIS A 5 45.42 -13.35 7.04
N ASN A 6 44.78 -14.52 6.92
CA ASN A 6 43.47 -14.67 6.29
C ASN A 6 42.41 -13.99 7.17
N GLU A 7 41.24 -13.72 6.60
CA GLU A 7 40.02 -13.17 7.22
C GLU A 7 39.80 -11.66 7.11
N THR A 8 39.60 -11.20 5.87
CA THR A 8 38.53 -10.22 5.63
C THR A 8 37.48 -10.89 4.76
N GLY A 9 36.52 -11.52 5.43
CA GLY A 9 35.25 -11.89 4.81
C GLY A 9 34.63 -10.63 4.23
N THR A 10 34.67 -10.50 2.91
CA THR A 10 33.79 -9.63 2.15
C THR A 10 32.37 -10.09 2.40
N ILE A 11 31.76 -9.54 3.45
CA ILE A 11 30.32 -9.37 3.56
C ILE A 11 29.88 -8.50 2.38
N SER A 12 29.74 -9.13 1.21
CA SER A 12 28.98 -8.60 0.09
C SER A 12 27.57 -8.38 0.61
N ASN A 13 27.29 -7.13 0.96
CA ASN A 13 26.00 -6.66 1.41
C ASN A 13 25.02 -6.76 0.24
N SER A 14 24.48 -7.96 0.02
CA SER A 14 23.43 -8.24 -0.97
C SER A 14 22.07 -7.69 -0.53
N ALA A 15 22.01 -6.86 0.53
CA ALA A 15 20.79 -6.25 1.05
C ALA A 15 20.41 -4.92 0.38
N ASP A 16 21.16 -4.45 -0.63
CA ASP A 16 20.91 -3.16 -1.27
C ASP A 16 20.56 -3.27 -2.77
N ASN A 17 19.76 -4.27 -3.13
CA ASN A 17 18.99 -4.24 -4.38
C ASN A 17 17.51 -4.50 -4.09
N ALA A 18 17.00 -3.90 -3.02
CA ALA A 18 15.56 -3.81 -2.80
C ALA A 18 15.02 -2.77 -3.78
N ILE A 19 14.69 -3.20 -5.00
CA ILE A 19 13.81 -2.43 -5.89
C ILE A 19 12.64 -1.98 -5.02
N PRO A 20 12.38 -0.66 -4.87
CA PRO A 20 11.28 -0.16 -4.07
C PRO A 20 10.01 -0.92 -4.46
N PRO A 21 9.20 -1.42 -3.50
CA PRO A 21 8.03 -2.22 -3.83
C PRO A 21 7.13 -1.38 -4.73
N ASP A 22 7.13 -1.68 -6.02
CA ASP A 22 6.45 -0.87 -7.02
C ASP A 22 4.96 -0.86 -6.71
N HIS A 23 4.50 0.24 -6.12
CA HIS A 23 3.12 0.44 -5.69
C HIS A 23 2.17 0.40 -6.89
N LEU A 24 2.71 0.75 -8.07
CA LEU A 24 1.98 0.74 -9.32
C LEU A 24 1.87 -0.67 -9.89
N ARG A 25 2.54 -1.70 -9.36
CA ARG A 25 2.50 -3.07 -9.94
C ARG A 25 1.09 -3.63 -10.12
N PHE A 26 0.15 -3.21 -9.27
CA PHE A 26 -1.25 -3.63 -9.36
C PHE A 26 -2.06 -2.74 -10.30
N GLN A 27 -1.60 -1.53 -10.60
CA GLN A 27 -2.19 -0.60 -11.56
C GLN A 27 -1.57 -0.73 -12.97
N LEU A 28 -0.34 -1.24 -13.09
CA LEU A 28 0.40 -1.46 -14.34
C LEU A 28 -0.40 -2.27 -15.37
N PRO A 29 -1.09 -3.37 -15.00
CA PRO A 29 -1.94 -4.11 -15.92
C PRO A 29 -3.09 -3.27 -16.49
N TYR A 30 -3.51 -2.21 -15.80
CA TYR A 30 -4.65 -1.36 -16.16
C TYR A 30 -4.25 -0.01 -16.78
N LEU A 31 -2.95 0.26 -16.97
CA LEU A 31 -2.47 1.49 -17.62
C LEU A 31 -3.06 1.68 -19.03
N HIS A 32 -3.34 0.58 -19.73
CA HIS A 32 -3.98 0.62 -21.04
C HIS A 32 -5.46 1.06 -20.99
N LEU A 33 -6.12 0.96 -19.83
CA LEU A 33 -7.48 1.48 -19.58
C LEU A 33 -7.46 2.94 -19.09
N THR A 34 -6.32 3.48 -18.67
CA THR A 34 -6.21 4.84 -18.11
C THR A 34 -6.45 5.92 -19.16
N ARG A 35 -6.17 5.64 -20.44
CA ARG A 35 -6.57 6.53 -21.53
C ARG A 35 -8.02 6.29 -21.90
N ALA A 36 -8.90 7.23 -21.53
CA ALA A 36 -10.35 7.14 -21.74
C ALA A 36 -10.76 6.88 -23.20
N PHE A 37 -9.89 7.33 -24.10
CA PHE A 37 -9.88 7.11 -25.54
C PHE A 37 -8.40 6.84 -25.88
N GLY A 38 -8.08 5.92 -26.80
CA GLY A 38 -6.71 5.45 -27.06
C GLY A 38 -5.72 6.54 -27.51
N ASN A 39 -4.67 6.17 -28.23
CA ASN A 39 -3.71 7.18 -28.75
C ASN A 39 -4.15 7.80 -30.09
N ASP A 40 -5.46 7.78 -30.36
CA ASP A 40 -6.04 8.11 -31.66
C ASP A 40 -6.49 9.58 -31.71
N TRP A 41 -6.70 10.10 -32.92
CA TRP A 41 -7.28 11.43 -33.15
C TRP A 41 -8.63 11.64 -32.40
N PHE A 42 -9.40 10.57 -32.20
CA PHE A 42 -10.62 10.58 -31.40
C PHE A 42 -10.38 10.93 -29.93
N ALA A 43 -9.24 10.56 -29.36
CA ALA A 43 -8.92 10.85 -27.97
C ALA A 43 -8.64 12.34 -27.76
N LEU A 44 -7.86 12.94 -28.66
CA LEU A 44 -7.60 14.37 -28.65
C LEU A 44 -8.89 15.17 -28.79
N LYS A 45 -9.79 14.73 -29.69
CA LYS A 45 -11.10 15.35 -29.86
C LYS A 45 -11.98 15.17 -28.64
N ALA A 46 -12.02 13.97 -28.06
CA ALA A 46 -12.81 13.72 -26.87
C ALA A 46 -12.31 14.51 -25.65
N GLU A 47 -11.00 14.74 -25.53
CA GLU A 47 -10.41 15.58 -24.48
C GLU A 47 -10.78 17.07 -24.67
N GLU A 48 -10.78 17.56 -25.91
CA GLU A 48 -11.27 18.89 -26.27
C GLU A 48 -12.76 19.06 -25.93
N PHE A 49 -13.59 18.07 -26.30
CA PHE A 49 -15.02 18.05 -25.95
C PHE A 49 -15.23 17.97 -24.43
N ALA A 50 -14.51 17.10 -23.72
CA ALA A 50 -14.64 16.96 -22.27
C ALA A 50 -14.32 18.28 -21.54
N ARG A 51 -13.25 18.96 -21.95
CA ARG A 51 -12.90 20.30 -21.43
C ARG A 51 -13.97 21.34 -21.75
N PHE A 52 -14.56 21.29 -22.94
CA PHE A 52 -15.61 22.20 -23.37
C PHE A 52 -16.91 22.02 -22.58
N PHE A 53 -17.39 20.77 -22.44
CA PHE A 53 -18.59 20.44 -21.66
C PHE A 53 -18.41 20.63 -20.15
N GLY A 54 -17.16 20.59 -19.64
CA GLY A 54 -16.86 20.83 -18.23
C GLY A 54 -16.88 22.30 -17.80
N THR A 55 -17.02 23.24 -18.76
CA THR A 55 -16.98 24.68 -18.47
C THR A 55 -18.41 25.27 -18.47
N PRO A 56 -18.81 26.12 -17.50
CA PRO A 56 -20.14 26.73 -17.47
C PRO A 56 -20.45 27.63 -18.69
N THR A 57 -19.42 28.00 -19.45
CA THR A 57 -19.53 28.77 -20.70
C THR A 57 -20.31 28.02 -21.79
N PHE A 58 -20.26 26.68 -21.82
CA PHE A 58 -21.04 25.90 -22.80
C PHE A 58 -22.54 26.14 -22.64
N LEU A 59 -23.04 26.00 -21.41
CA LEU A 59 -24.47 26.21 -21.10
C LEU A 59 -24.90 27.64 -21.45
N LEU A 60 -24.10 28.64 -21.10
CA LEU A 60 -24.36 30.04 -21.46
C LEU A 60 -24.43 30.26 -22.98
N SER A 61 -23.49 29.69 -23.74
CA SER A 61 -23.47 29.80 -25.20
C SER A 61 -24.70 29.15 -25.84
N GLN A 62 -25.10 27.97 -25.36
CA GLN A 62 -26.29 27.26 -25.83
C GLN A 62 -27.57 28.06 -25.54
N THR A 63 -27.70 28.61 -24.32
CA THR A 63 -28.84 29.46 -23.96
C THR A 63 -28.90 30.71 -24.83
N LEU A 64 -27.77 31.38 -25.07
CA LEU A 64 -27.72 32.57 -25.92
C LEU A 64 -28.21 32.28 -27.34
N ILE A 65 -27.76 31.17 -27.95
CA ILE A 65 -28.19 30.75 -29.29
C ILE A 65 -29.72 30.57 -29.34
N VAL A 66 -30.29 29.91 -28.34
CA VAL A 66 -31.74 29.68 -28.25
C VAL A 66 -32.50 31.00 -28.09
N VAL A 67 -32.04 31.89 -27.21
CA VAL A 67 -32.66 33.21 -27.00
C VAL A 67 -32.61 34.05 -28.27
N VAL A 68 -31.47 34.07 -28.97
CA VAL A 68 -31.31 34.79 -30.24
C VAL A 68 -32.23 34.22 -31.32
N TRP A 69 -32.35 32.89 -31.41
CA TRP A 69 -33.25 32.23 -32.37
C TRP A 69 -34.72 32.59 -32.13
N ILE A 70 -35.17 32.54 -30.87
CA ILE A 70 -36.53 32.94 -30.48
C ILE A 70 -36.73 34.43 -30.80
N GLY A 71 -35.78 35.28 -30.44
CA GLY A 71 -35.85 36.73 -30.68
C GLY A 71 -35.97 37.10 -32.16
N LEU A 72 -35.18 36.47 -33.04
CA LEU A 72 -35.23 36.69 -34.49
C LEU A 72 -36.58 36.25 -35.11
N ASN A 73 -37.15 35.13 -34.64
CA ASN A 73 -38.45 34.63 -35.12
C ASN A 73 -39.61 35.51 -34.61
N VAL A 74 -39.60 35.92 -33.33
CA VAL A 74 -40.63 36.80 -32.75
C VAL A 74 -40.63 38.19 -33.41
N ALA A 75 -39.45 38.71 -33.75
CA ALA A 75 -39.31 39.99 -34.45
C ALA A 75 -39.81 39.95 -35.91
N ARG A 76 -40.31 38.80 -36.41
CA ARG A 76 -40.77 38.58 -37.79
C ARG A 76 -39.75 38.98 -38.87
N VAL A 77 -38.48 39.05 -38.51
CA VAL A 77 -37.37 39.33 -39.44
C VAL A 77 -37.22 38.18 -40.44
N ILE A 78 -37.53 36.95 -39.99
CA ILE A 78 -37.48 35.73 -40.80
C ILE A 78 -38.74 34.91 -40.46
N HIS A 79 -39.59 34.59 -41.44
CA HIS A 79 -40.83 33.81 -41.24
C HIS A 79 -40.55 32.28 -41.15
N PHE A 80 -39.38 31.89 -40.64
CA PHE A 80 -38.86 30.52 -40.77
C PHE A 80 -39.48 29.53 -39.76
N ASP A 81 -40.08 30.01 -38.65
CA ASP A 81 -40.76 29.14 -37.66
C ASP A 81 -41.91 29.88 -36.92
N PRO A 82 -43.16 29.88 -37.45
CA PRO A 82 -44.33 30.47 -36.80
C PRO A 82 -44.67 29.77 -35.48
N TYR A 83 -45.26 30.49 -34.51
CA TYR A 83 -45.72 29.92 -33.25
C TYR A 83 -46.62 28.69 -33.50
N PRO A 84 -46.33 27.48 -32.96
CA PRO A 84 -45.47 27.17 -31.81
C PRO A 84 -44.13 26.47 -32.21
N PHE A 85 -43.15 27.23 -32.70
CA PHE A 85 -41.74 26.86 -32.92
C PHE A 85 -41.46 25.36 -33.17
N VAL A 86 -42.08 24.79 -34.21
CA VAL A 86 -42.09 23.33 -34.45
C VAL A 86 -40.69 22.84 -34.79
N LEU A 87 -39.92 23.63 -35.55
CA LEU A 87 -38.58 23.23 -35.98
C LEU A 87 -37.60 23.22 -34.80
N LEU A 88 -37.70 24.20 -33.91
CA LEU A 88 -36.89 24.24 -32.68
C LEU A 88 -37.21 23.04 -31.78
N ASN A 89 -38.49 22.71 -31.61
CA ASN A 89 -38.90 21.57 -30.82
C ASN A 89 -38.43 20.23 -31.45
N LEU A 90 -38.48 20.13 -32.78
CA LEU A 90 -37.99 18.96 -33.51
C LEU A 90 -36.46 18.80 -33.35
N ALA A 91 -35.72 19.90 -33.45
CA ALA A 91 -34.28 19.92 -33.25
C ALA A 91 -33.88 19.48 -31.84
N PHE A 92 -34.56 19.97 -30.80
CA PHE A 92 -34.30 19.54 -29.41
C PHE A 92 -34.67 18.09 -29.14
N SER A 93 -35.75 17.61 -29.76
CA SER A 93 -36.16 16.21 -29.66
C SER A 93 -35.09 15.30 -30.28
N LEU A 94 -34.58 15.67 -31.45
CA LEU A 94 -33.49 14.94 -32.10
C LEU A 94 -32.17 15.02 -31.30
N GLN A 95 -31.84 16.20 -30.77
CA GLN A 95 -30.65 16.40 -29.94
C GLN A 95 -30.66 15.46 -28.72
N SER A 96 -31.81 15.36 -28.05
CA SER A 96 -31.99 14.47 -26.90
C SER A 96 -31.90 12.99 -27.30
N ALA A 97 -32.52 12.63 -28.43
CA ALA A 97 -32.51 11.26 -28.94
C ALA A 97 -31.11 10.77 -29.32
N TYR A 98 -30.24 11.64 -29.86
CA TYR A 98 -28.85 11.28 -30.18
C TYR A 98 -27.92 11.39 -28.96
N ALA A 99 -28.20 12.29 -28.02
CA ALA A 99 -27.42 12.41 -26.79
C ALA A 99 -27.53 11.14 -25.93
N ALA A 100 -28.73 10.58 -25.78
CA ALA A 100 -28.96 9.39 -24.95
C ALA A 100 -28.01 8.20 -25.25
N PRO A 101 -27.89 7.69 -26.49
CA PRO A 101 -26.96 6.60 -26.80
C PRO A 101 -25.49 7.00 -26.64
N MET A 102 -25.12 8.24 -26.96
CA MET A 102 -23.75 8.73 -26.75
C MET A 102 -23.37 8.77 -25.27
N ILE A 103 -24.30 9.23 -24.42
CA ILE A 103 -24.14 9.23 -22.96
C ILE A 103 -24.05 7.78 -22.46
N LEU A 104 -24.89 6.87 -22.97
CA LEU A 104 -24.85 5.47 -22.56
C LEU A 104 -23.52 4.80 -22.91
N LEU A 105 -22.97 5.04 -24.12
CA LEU A 105 -21.66 4.54 -24.51
C LEU A 105 -20.53 5.13 -23.65
N ALA A 106 -20.63 6.41 -23.30
CA ALA A 106 -19.67 7.05 -22.40
C ALA A 106 -19.74 6.45 -20.98
N GLN A 107 -20.95 6.18 -20.49
CA GLN A 107 -21.20 5.58 -19.18
C GLN A 107 -20.74 4.13 -19.10
N THR A 108 -21.00 3.29 -20.12
CA THR A 108 -20.51 1.90 -20.14
C THR A 108 -18.99 1.85 -20.11
N ARG A 109 -18.32 2.70 -20.91
CA ARG A 109 -16.86 2.82 -20.88
C ARG A 109 -16.33 3.34 -19.55
N GLN A 110 -17.03 4.27 -18.91
CA GLN A 110 -16.65 4.75 -17.57
C GLN A 110 -16.80 3.63 -16.53
N ALA A 111 -17.91 2.89 -16.56
CA ALA A 111 -18.17 1.78 -15.65
C ALA A 111 -17.14 0.65 -15.79
N ASP A 112 -16.71 0.31 -17.01
CA ASP A 112 -15.67 -0.69 -17.24
C ASP A 112 -14.33 -0.25 -16.64
N ARG A 113 -13.97 1.04 -16.75
CA ARG A 113 -12.78 1.60 -16.11
C ARG A 113 -12.88 1.57 -14.60
N ASP A 114 -14.00 2.05 -14.05
CA ASP A 114 -14.20 2.12 -12.60
C ASP A 114 -14.15 0.72 -11.98
N LYS A 115 -14.71 -0.29 -12.67
CA LYS A 115 -14.60 -1.70 -12.26
C LYS A 115 -13.15 -2.18 -12.27
N ALA A 116 -12.39 -1.91 -13.33
CA ALA A 116 -10.99 -2.30 -13.42
C ALA A 116 -10.12 -1.68 -12.32
N PHE A 117 -10.33 -0.39 -12.01
CA PHE A 117 -9.67 0.29 -10.91
C PHE A 117 -10.06 -0.31 -9.55
N SER A 118 -11.35 -0.62 -9.34
CA SER A 118 -11.83 -1.27 -8.13
C SER A 118 -11.20 -2.66 -7.93
N ASP A 119 -11.08 -3.45 -8.99
CA ASP A 119 -10.46 -4.78 -8.93
C ASP A 119 -8.95 -4.68 -8.60
N ALA A 120 -8.26 -3.68 -9.15
CA ALA A 120 -6.85 -3.41 -8.84
C ALA A 120 -6.66 -3.07 -7.36
N ASP A 121 -7.52 -2.19 -6.83
CA ASP A 121 -7.48 -1.77 -5.43
C ASP A 121 -7.80 -2.92 -4.47
N ALA A 122 -8.81 -3.74 -4.81
CA ALA A 122 -9.14 -4.95 -4.04
C ALA A 122 -7.94 -5.90 -3.94
N ARG A 123 -7.27 -6.19 -5.06
CA ARG A 123 -6.05 -7.02 -5.08
C ARG A 123 -4.91 -6.42 -4.27
N HIS A 124 -4.75 -5.10 -4.31
CA HIS A 124 -3.74 -4.41 -3.52
C HIS A 124 -3.99 -4.58 -2.02
N ARG A 125 -5.25 -4.38 -1.58
CA ARG A 125 -5.67 -4.58 -0.18
C ARG A 125 -5.47 -6.02 0.29
N ASP A 126 -5.83 -7.00 -0.54
CA ASP A 126 -5.61 -8.41 -0.22
C ASP A 126 -4.11 -8.73 -0.06
N ALA A 127 -3.26 -8.21 -0.95
CA ALA A 127 -1.82 -8.39 -0.85
C ALA A 127 -1.23 -7.76 0.42
N LEU A 128 -1.72 -6.58 0.82
CA LEU A 128 -1.33 -5.93 2.07
C LEU A 128 -1.79 -6.74 3.29
N ALA A 129 -3.02 -7.24 3.29
CA ALA A 129 -3.54 -8.09 4.36
C ALA A 129 -2.73 -9.38 4.52
N MET A 130 -2.40 -10.06 3.42
CA MET A 130 -1.53 -11.25 3.46
C MET A 130 -0.13 -10.92 3.98
N ALA A 131 0.44 -9.78 3.59
CA ALA A 131 1.75 -9.34 4.08
C ALA A 131 1.72 -9.01 5.58
N ALA A 132 0.64 -8.40 6.09
CA ALA A 132 0.45 -8.15 7.51
C ALA A 132 0.39 -9.47 8.30
N THR A 133 -0.44 -10.43 7.88
CA THR A 133 -0.52 -11.75 8.52
C THR A 133 0.83 -12.48 8.53
N ARG A 134 1.64 -12.35 7.47
CA ARG A 134 3.00 -12.93 7.44
C ARG A 134 3.93 -12.26 8.45
N ARG A 135 3.87 -10.94 8.58
CA ARG A 135 4.63 -10.19 9.59
C ARG A 135 4.23 -10.62 10.99
N ASP A 136 2.94 -10.74 11.28
CA ASP A 136 2.45 -11.17 12.60
C ASP A 136 2.96 -12.56 12.97
N LYS A 137 2.94 -13.51 12.03
CA LYS A 137 3.52 -14.85 12.24
C LYS A 137 5.02 -14.80 12.49
N ALA A 138 5.76 -13.98 11.74
CA ALA A 138 7.20 -13.83 11.93
C ALA A 138 7.53 -13.21 13.31
N LEU A 139 6.76 -12.20 13.73
CA LEU A 139 6.89 -11.59 15.05
C LEU A 139 6.57 -12.58 16.17
N ALA A 140 5.56 -13.45 15.99
CA ALA A 140 5.25 -14.50 16.95
C ALA A 140 6.42 -15.49 17.12
N HIS A 141 7.02 -15.94 16.03
CA HIS A 141 8.21 -16.81 16.08
C HIS A 141 9.42 -16.12 16.73
N GLN A 142 9.66 -14.84 16.43
CA GLN A 142 10.73 -14.09 17.07
C GLN A 142 10.49 -13.94 18.59
N ALA A 143 9.25 -13.68 19.01
CA ALA A 143 8.89 -13.60 20.43
C ALA A 143 9.13 -14.93 21.16
N GLU A 144 8.86 -16.06 20.50
CA GLU A 144 9.14 -17.39 21.04
C GLU A 144 10.65 -17.65 21.21
N GLN A 145 11.46 -17.27 20.22
CA GLN A 145 12.92 -17.37 20.30
C GLN A 145 13.49 -16.51 21.44
N ILE A 146 13.02 -15.27 21.59
CA ILE A 146 13.45 -14.38 22.68
C ILE A 146 13.09 -15.01 24.04
N ARG A 147 11.88 -15.59 24.17
CA ARG A 147 11.50 -16.30 25.40
C ARG A 147 12.42 -17.48 25.69
N ALA A 148 12.76 -18.28 24.70
CA ALA A 148 13.66 -19.42 24.86
C ALA A 148 15.07 -18.97 25.33
N LEU A 149 15.61 -17.90 24.74
CA LEU A 149 16.90 -17.33 25.15
C LEU A 149 16.86 -16.80 26.59
N LEU A 150 15.76 -16.16 27.00
CA LEU A 150 15.58 -15.68 28.37
C LEU A 150 15.49 -16.84 29.38
N GLN A 151 14.81 -17.93 29.02
CA GLN A 151 14.75 -19.14 29.85
C GLN A 151 16.15 -19.75 30.02
N GLN A 152 16.91 -19.91 28.93
CA GLN A 152 18.29 -20.41 29.00
C GLN A 152 19.18 -19.54 29.88
N ASN A 153 19.10 -18.21 29.76
CA ASN A 153 19.86 -17.31 30.62
C ASN A 153 19.49 -17.48 32.10
N THR A 154 18.20 -17.67 32.39
CA THR A 154 17.71 -17.90 33.75
C THR A 154 18.24 -19.22 34.31
N GLU A 155 18.25 -20.29 33.51
CA GLU A 155 18.80 -21.60 33.88
C GLU A 155 20.31 -21.54 34.14
N LEU A 156 21.07 -20.89 33.25
CA LEU A 156 22.50 -20.67 33.45
C LEU A 156 22.78 -19.87 34.74
N THR A 157 21.96 -18.87 35.03
CA THR A 157 22.06 -18.09 36.28
C THR A 157 21.76 -18.96 37.51
N ALA A 158 20.79 -19.86 37.42
CA ALA A 158 20.50 -20.79 38.51
C ALA A 158 21.65 -21.79 38.73
N LEU A 159 22.20 -22.37 37.66
CA LEU A 159 23.32 -23.31 37.73
C LEU A 159 24.60 -22.65 38.28
N THR A 160 24.90 -21.42 37.83
CA THR A 160 26.04 -20.67 38.35
C THR A 160 25.89 -20.37 39.85
N ARG A 161 24.68 -20.03 40.30
CA ARG A 161 24.38 -19.87 41.72
C ARG A 161 24.57 -21.17 42.50
N GLU A 162 24.07 -22.29 41.99
CA GLU A 162 24.21 -23.61 42.62
C GLU A 162 25.69 -24.01 42.75
N LEU A 163 26.48 -23.86 41.69
CA LEU A 163 27.92 -24.13 41.71
C LEU A 163 28.65 -23.24 42.73
N ALA A 164 28.28 -21.96 42.83
CA ALA A 164 28.85 -21.06 43.82
C ALA A 164 28.52 -21.50 45.25
N GLU A 165 27.29 -21.95 45.52
CA GLU A 165 26.87 -22.49 46.82
C GLU A 165 27.63 -23.79 47.15
N GLN A 166 27.81 -24.70 46.18
CA GLN A 166 28.59 -25.92 46.36
C GLN A 166 30.06 -25.64 46.69
N ILE A 167 30.70 -24.70 45.98
CA ILE A 167 32.08 -24.28 46.24
C ILE A 167 32.20 -23.68 47.65
N ALA A 168 31.25 -22.83 48.06
CA ALA A 168 31.23 -22.25 49.40
C ALA A 168 31.13 -23.34 50.48
N ALA A 169 30.22 -24.31 50.32
CA ALA A 169 30.05 -25.43 51.24
C ALA A 169 31.31 -26.31 51.32
N LEU A 170 31.91 -26.65 50.18
CA LEU A 170 33.12 -27.47 50.13
C LEU A 170 34.31 -26.75 50.79
N THR A 171 34.45 -25.45 50.56
CA THR A 171 35.47 -24.60 51.19
C THR A 171 35.30 -24.55 52.70
N GLN A 172 34.06 -24.41 53.19
CA GLN A 172 33.74 -24.39 54.61
C GLN A 172 34.03 -25.75 55.27
N GLY A 173 33.72 -26.85 54.60
CA GLY A 173 34.06 -28.21 55.05
C GLY A 173 35.56 -28.47 55.15
N VAL A 174 36.35 -28.00 54.16
CA VAL A 174 37.82 -28.07 54.20
C VAL A 174 38.36 -27.24 55.37
N HIS A 175 37.84 -26.02 55.57
CA HIS A 175 38.24 -25.15 56.67
C HIS A 175 37.96 -25.78 58.04
N GLU A 176 36.77 -26.36 58.24
CA GLU A 176 36.44 -27.09 59.47
C GLU A 176 37.38 -28.28 59.73
N LYS A 177 37.72 -29.05 58.68
CA LYS A 177 38.60 -30.22 58.81
C LYS A 177 40.01 -29.80 59.22
N LEU A 178 40.54 -28.74 58.60
CA LEU A 178 41.84 -28.16 58.96
C LEU A 178 41.86 -27.61 60.39
N MET A 179 40.78 -26.96 60.82
CA MET A 179 40.66 -26.47 62.20
C MET A 179 40.61 -27.62 63.21
N ARG A 180 39.86 -28.70 62.91
CA ARG A 180 39.87 -29.92 63.73
C ARG A 180 41.27 -30.55 63.83
N GLU A 181 41.97 -30.68 62.72
CA GLU A 181 43.34 -31.23 62.72
C GLU A 181 44.34 -30.38 63.52
N ARG A 182 44.22 -29.04 63.45
CA ARG A 182 45.02 -28.14 64.29
C ARG A 182 44.70 -28.30 65.77
N HIS A 183 43.42 -28.39 66.15
CA HIS A 183 43.02 -28.59 67.54
C HIS A 183 43.52 -29.94 68.09
N VAL A 184 43.49 -31.01 67.29
CA VAL A 184 44.03 -32.32 67.69
C VAL A 184 45.55 -32.29 67.86
N LYS A 185 46.29 -31.65 66.94
CA LYS A 185 47.74 -31.49 67.08
C LYS A 185 48.14 -30.61 68.27
N ALA A 186 47.38 -29.57 68.57
CA ALA A 186 47.60 -28.71 69.73
C ALA A 186 47.36 -29.44 71.06
N PHE A 187 46.44 -30.42 71.10
CA PHE A 187 46.16 -31.22 72.30
C PHE A 187 47.16 -32.39 72.50
N SER A 188 47.88 -32.80 71.45
CA SER A 188 48.89 -33.86 71.48
C SER A 188 50.29 -33.40 71.96
N GLN A 189 50.49 -32.11 72.23
CA GLN A 189 51.78 -31.55 72.65
C GLN A 189 51.83 -31.09 74.14
N THR A 190 50.82 -31.43 74.93
CA THR A 190 50.76 -31.25 76.40
C THR A 190 50.71 -32.60 77.08
#